data_AF-A0AAW5YCS4-F1
#
_entry.id   AF-A0AAW5YCS4-F1
#
_cell.length_a   1.000
_cell.length_b   1.000
_cell.length_c   1.000
_cell.angle_alpha   90.00
_cell.angle_beta   90.00
_cell.angle_gamma   90.00
#
_symmetry.space_group_name_H-M   'P 1'
#
loop_
_entity.id
_entity.type
_entity.pdbx_description
1 polymer ?
#
loop_
_entity_poly.entity_id
_entity_poly.type
_entity_poly.pdbx_seq_one_letter_code
_entity_poly.pdbx_strand_id
1 'polypeptide(L)'
;MKIDLTLPETDIRARDHLRYVIFCHKFHNISIVDLCHKANLHYKQFQRAICGESSYRNQSYVGQRLVDALPWDVTEEKIQESLSLMDAIAEKLKEFDKLQENEKLQGGELNG
;
A
#
# COMPACT_ATOMS: atom_id res chain seq x y z
N MET A 1 10.51 4.72 4.48
CA MET A 1 9.61 5.59 3.70
C MET A 1 8.18 5.29 4.14
N LYS A 2 7.47 6.27 4.73
CA LYS A 2 6.06 6.12 5.16
C LYS A 2 5.21 6.09 3.88
N ILE A 3 4.53 4.97 3.63
CA ILE A 3 3.57 4.87 2.53
C ILE A 3 2.28 5.49 3.04
N ASP A 4 1.83 6.56 2.39
CA ASP A 4 0.51 7.15 2.65
C ASP A 4 -0.55 6.25 1.99
N LEU A 5 -1.40 5.63 2.81
CA LEU A 5 -2.47 4.74 2.34
C LEU A 5 -3.67 5.53 1.80
N THR A 6 -3.73 6.84 2.07
CA THR A 6 -4.78 7.72 1.61
C THR A 6 -4.34 8.44 0.33
N LEU A 7 -4.39 7.75 -0.81
CA LEU A 7 -4.15 8.35 -2.12
C LEU A 7 -5.39 9.16 -2.57
N PRO A 8 -5.33 10.51 -2.66
CA PRO A 8 -6.44 11.30 -3.17
C PRO A 8 -6.48 11.26 -4.71
N GLU A 9 -7.69 11.27 -5.26
CA GLU A 9 -8.01 11.38 -6.70
C GLU A 9 -7.51 10.25 -7.62
N THR A 10 -7.54 9.00 -7.14
CA THR A 10 -7.38 7.83 -8.01
C THR A 10 -8.70 7.06 -8.10
N ASP A 11 -9.10 6.69 -9.32
CA ASP A 11 -10.16 5.71 -9.55
C ASP A 11 -9.86 4.44 -8.74
N ILE A 12 -10.89 3.94 -8.04
CA ILE A 12 -10.77 2.96 -6.97
C ILE A 12 -10.00 1.70 -7.42
N ARG A 13 -10.19 1.25 -8.66
CA ARG A 13 -9.57 0.01 -9.14
C ARG A 13 -8.06 0.10 -9.35
N ALA A 14 -7.59 1.21 -9.92
CA ALA A 14 -6.14 1.40 -10.11
C ALA A 14 -5.43 1.49 -8.77
N ARG A 15 -6.06 2.17 -7.81
CA ARG A 15 -5.61 2.27 -6.43
C ARG A 15 -5.59 0.91 -5.74
N ASP A 16 -6.62 0.09 -5.92
CA ASP A 16 -6.75 -1.21 -5.28
C ASP A 16 -5.67 -2.19 -5.75
N HIS A 17 -5.38 -2.25 -7.07
CA HIS A 17 -4.27 -3.06 -7.59
C HIS A 17 -2.91 -2.60 -7.05
N LEU A 18 -2.64 -1.30 -7.04
CA LEU A 18 -1.37 -0.76 -6.52
C LEU A 18 -1.21 -1.03 -5.01
N ARG A 19 -2.29 -0.85 -4.24
CA ARG A 19 -2.33 -1.18 -2.81
C ARG A 19 -2.13 -2.68 -2.56
N TYR A 20 -2.72 -3.54 -3.38
CA TYR A 20 -2.53 -4.99 -3.27
C TYR A 20 -1.08 -5.41 -3.58
N VAL A 21 -0.43 -4.78 -4.55
CA VAL A 21 1.00 -5.01 -4.83
C VAL A 21 1.87 -4.61 -3.62
N ILE A 22 1.54 -3.50 -2.95
CA ILE A 22 2.21 -3.08 -1.71
C ILE A 22 1.98 -4.10 -0.59
N PHE A 23 0.75 -4.59 -0.43
CA PHE A 23 0.42 -5.66 0.50
C PHE A 23 1.29 -6.90 0.26
N CYS A 24 1.38 -7.36 -0.99
CA CYS A 24 2.19 -8.52 -1.36
C CYS A 24 3.67 -8.32 -1.04
N HIS A 25 4.21 -7.12 -1.28
CA HIS A 25 5.58 -6.80 -0.90
C HIS A 25 5.78 -6.86 0.63
N LYS A 26 4.84 -6.33 1.40
CA LYS A 26 4.96 -6.24 2.87
C LYS A 26 4.72 -7.56 3.59
N PHE A 27 3.75 -8.35 3.16
CA PHE A 27 3.30 -9.53 3.90
C PHE A 27 3.71 -10.85 3.24
N HIS A 28 4.06 -10.85 1.95
CA HIS A 28 4.51 -12.03 1.21
C HIS A 28 5.96 -11.94 0.71
N ASN A 29 6.70 -10.91 1.15
CA ASN A 29 8.12 -10.70 0.83
C ASN A 29 8.41 -10.69 -0.69
N ILE A 30 7.46 -10.22 -1.50
CA ILE A 30 7.65 -10.06 -2.94
C ILE A 30 8.54 -8.85 -3.22
N SER A 31 9.59 -9.05 -4.01
CA SER A 31 10.43 -7.96 -4.51
C SER A 31 9.68 -7.16 -5.58
N ILE A 32 9.40 -5.88 -5.30
CA ILE A 32 8.77 -4.97 -6.27
C ILE A 32 9.65 -4.80 -7.51
N VAL A 33 10.97 -4.77 -7.35
CA VAL A 33 11.91 -4.61 -8.46
C VAL A 33 11.82 -5.82 -9.40
N ASP A 34 11.82 -7.03 -8.85
CA ASP A 34 11.69 -8.25 -9.64
C ASP A 34 10.30 -8.36 -10.29
N LEU A 35 9.26 -7.92 -9.58
CA LEU A 35 7.90 -7.88 -10.13
C LEU A 35 7.79 -6.89 -11.30
N CYS A 36 8.39 -5.70 -11.19
CA CYS A 36 8.48 -4.74 -12.29
C CYS A 36 9.23 -5.34 -13.48
N HIS A 37 10.36 -6.01 -13.24
CA HIS A 37 11.13 -6.66 -14.30
C HIS A 37 10.31 -7.73 -15.03
N LYS A 38 9.60 -8.61 -14.29
CA LYS A 38 8.68 -9.61 -14.87
C LYS A 38 7.54 -8.98 -15.67
N ALA A 39 7.00 -7.86 -15.19
CA ALA A 39 5.93 -7.11 -15.84
C ALA A 39 6.42 -6.28 -17.05
N ASN A 40 7.73 -6.28 -17.36
CA ASN A 40 8.36 -5.41 -18.34
C ASN A 40 8.07 -3.91 -18.07
N LEU A 41 8.22 -3.52 -16.81
CA LEU A 41 8.04 -2.15 -16.32
C LEU A 41 9.34 -1.64 -15.70
N HIS A 42 9.62 -0.36 -15.90
CA HIS A 42 10.68 0.31 -15.18
C HIS A 42 10.22 0.63 -13.75
N TYR A 43 11.07 0.42 -12.74
CA TYR A 43 10.74 0.69 -11.33
C TYR A 43 10.20 2.12 -11.09
N LYS A 44 10.76 3.11 -11.80
CA LYS A 44 10.28 4.50 -11.80
C LYS A 44 8.81 4.66 -12.22
N GLN A 45 8.27 3.78 -13.07
CA GLN A 45 6.85 3.79 -13.44
C GLN A 45 5.98 3.38 -12.25
N PHE A 46 6.39 2.36 -11.49
CA PHE A 46 5.73 1.98 -10.25
C PHE A 46 5.76 3.11 -9.23
N GLN A 47 6.92 3.73 -9.00
CA GLN A 47 7.06 4.86 -8.07
C GLN A 47 6.10 6.01 -8.42
N ARG A 48 6.08 6.41 -9.70
CA ARG A 48 5.16 7.47 -10.16
C ARG A 48 3.70 7.07 -10.05
N ALA A 49 3.38 5.79 -10.22
CA ALA A 49 2.01 5.31 -10.09
C ALA A 49 1.52 5.39 -8.64
N ILE A 50 2.34 4.95 -7.67
CA ILE A 50 1.96 4.99 -6.24
C ILE A 50 1.99 6.40 -5.66
N CYS A 51 2.77 7.33 -6.21
CA CYS A 51 2.82 8.72 -5.78
C CYS A 51 1.75 9.61 -6.44
N GLY A 52 0.91 9.06 -7.33
CA GLY A 52 -0.05 9.87 -8.10
C GLY A 52 0.59 10.77 -9.18
N GLU A 53 1.89 10.61 -9.46
CA GLU A 53 2.67 11.42 -10.40
C GLU A 53 2.56 10.92 -11.86
N SER A 54 1.54 10.13 -12.16
CA SER A 54 1.28 9.64 -13.52
C SER A 54 -0.20 9.65 -13.83
N SER A 55 -0.55 9.65 -15.12
CA SER A 55 -1.94 9.67 -15.54
C SER A 55 -2.69 8.42 -15.05
N TYR A 56 -4.00 8.56 -14.84
CA TYR A 56 -4.88 7.45 -14.47
C TYR A 56 -4.67 6.20 -15.34
N ARG A 57 -4.65 6.36 -16.67
CA ARG A 57 -4.42 5.25 -17.60
C ARG A 57 -3.10 4.53 -17.32
N ASN A 58 -2.05 5.27 -16.99
CA ASN A 58 -0.76 4.70 -16.65
C ASN A 58 -0.80 3.98 -15.30
N GLN A 59 -1.50 4.54 -14.30
CA GLN A 59 -1.65 3.90 -12.99
C GLN A 59 -2.41 2.57 -13.11
N SER A 60 -3.55 2.54 -13.83
CA SER A 60 -4.31 1.32 -14.08
C SER A 60 -3.48 0.28 -14.83
N TYR A 61 -2.75 0.70 -15.86
CA TYR A 61 -1.87 -0.17 -16.63
C TYR A 61 -0.77 -0.78 -15.75
N VAL A 62 -0.06 0.04 -14.98
CA VAL A 62 1.00 -0.41 -14.08
C VAL A 62 0.44 -1.36 -13.01
N GLY A 63 -0.67 -0.99 -12.36
CA GLY A 63 -1.32 -1.81 -11.33
C GLY A 63 -1.71 -3.18 -11.87
N GLN A 64 -2.45 -3.23 -12.99
CA GLN A 64 -2.86 -4.49 -13.62
C GLN A 64 -1.65 -5.36 -14.00
N ARG A 65 -0.66 -4.78 -14.67
CA ARG A 65 0.53 -5.51 -15.13
C ARG A 65 1.34 -6.12 -13.99
N LEU A 66 1.40 -5.44 -12.85
CA LEU A 66 2.07 -5.96 -11.66
C LEU A 66 1.26 -7.07 -10.99
N VAL A 67 -0.07 -6.94 -10.94
CA VAL A 67 -0.96 -8.00 -10.46
C VAL A 67 -0.85 -9.25 -11.33
N ASP A 68 -0.89 -9.10 -12.65
CA ASP A 68 -0.75 -10.21 -13.61
C ASP A 68 0.62 -10.91 -13.52
N ALA A 69 1.64 -10.22 -13.00
CA ALA A 69 3.00 -10.75 -12.86
C ALA A 69 3.23 -11.47 -11.52
N LEU A 70 2.24 -11.53 -10.63
CA LEU A 70 2.33 -12.25 -9.37
C LEU A 70 2.42 -13.76 -9.61
N PRO A 71 3.09 -14.51 -8.72
CA PRO A 71 3.34 -15.94 -8.92
C PRO A 71 2.12 -16.82 -8.60
N TRP A 72 0.97 -16.23 -8.30
CA TRP A 72 -0.28 -16.92 -8.00
C TRP A 72 -1.44 -16.25 -8.72
N ASP A 73 -2.55 -16.98 -8.83
CA ASP A 73 -3.78 -16.44 -9.38
C ASP A 73 -4.43 -15.43 -8.43
N VAL A 74 -4.75 -14.26 -8.96
CA VAL A 74 -5.30 -13.12 -8.22
C VAL A 74 -6.73 -12.89 -8.67
N THR A 75 -7.65 -12.97 -7.71
CA THR A 75 -9.06 -12.64 -7.91
C THR A 75 -9.37 -11.30 -7.27
N GLU A 76 -10.44 -10.65 -7.73
CA GLU A 76 -10.95 -9.42 -7.11
C GLU A 76 -11.25 -9.63 -5.62
N GLU A 77 -11.78 -10.78 -5.24
CA GLU A 77 -12.07 -11.12 -3.84
C GLU A 77 -10.80 -11.12 -2.98
N LYS A 78 -9.70 -11.72 -3.46
CA LYS A 78 -8.41 -11.71 -2.75
C LYS A 78 -7.85 -10.29 -2.62
N ILE A 79 -8.01 -9.46 -3.65
CA ILE A 79 -7.61 -8.06 -3.60
C ILE A 79 -8.39 -7.37 -2.48
N GLN A 80 -9.72 -7.40 -2.54
CA GLN A 80 -10.57 -6.70 -1.59
C GLN A 80 -10.37 -7.18 -0.13
N GLU A 81 -10.25 -8.49 0.10
CA GLU A 81 -9.96 -9.03 1.44
C GLU A 81 -8.60 -8.53 1.97
N SER A 82 -7.57 -8.53 1.13
CA SER A 82 -6.24 -8.02 1.51
C SER A 82 -6.25 -6.52 1.82
N LEU A 83 -7.02 -5.73 1.06
CA LEU A 83 -7.18 -4.30 1.32
C LEU A 83 -7.93 -4.04 2.63
N SER A 84 -8.99 -4.81 2.90
CA SER A 84 -9.72 -4.74 4.17
C SER A 84 -8.81 -5.04 5.36
N LEU A 85 -7.94 -6.05 5.24
CA LEU A 85 -6.93 -6.36 6.27
C LEU A 85 -5.95 -5.21 6.47
N MET A 86 -5.47 -4.56 5.40
CA MET A 86 -4.61 -3.39 5.53
C MET A 86 -5.31 -2.23 6.24
N ASP A 87 -6.57 -1.98 5.93
CA ASP A 87 -7.35 -0.91 6.56
C ASP A 87 -7.58 -1.21 8.04
N ALA A 88 -7.89 -2.46 8.40
CA ALA A 88 -8.00 -2.88 9.79
C ALA A 88 -6.67 -2.72 10.56
N ILE A 89 -5.54 -3.07 9.94
CA ILE A 89 -4.21 -2.86 10.53
C ILE A 89 -3.95 -1.36 10.73
N ALA A 90 -4.26 -0.52 9.73
CA ALA A 90 -4.07 0.92 9.83
C ALA A 90 -4.90 1.55 10.94
N GLU A 91 -6.16 1.14 11.10
CA GLU A 91 -7.02 1.61 12.19
C GLU A 91 -6.48 1.16 13.57
N LYS A 92 -6.04 -0.10 13.69
CA LYS A 92 -5.43 -0.59 14.92
C LYS A 92 -4.15 0.17 15.28
N LEU A 93 -3.32 0.50 14.29
CA LEU A 93 -2.12 1.32 14.51
C LEU A 93 -2.45 2.72 15.01
N LYS A 94 -3.51 3.36 14.48
CA LYS A 94 -3.99 4.66 15.00
C LYS A 94 -4.47 4.57 16.45
N GLU A 95 -5.12 3.47 16.83
CA GLU A 95 -5.50 3.22 18.22
C GLU A 95 -4.28 3.07 19.12
N PHE A 96 -3.25 2.34 18.67
CA PHE A 96 -1.97 2.20 19.39
C PHE A 96 -1.25 3.53 19.55
N ASP A 97 -1.18 4.36 18.52
CA ASP A 97 -0.54 5.68 18.57
C ASP A 97 -1.21 6.58 19.63
N LYS A 98 -2.55 6.55 19.72
CA LYS A 98 -3.31 7.29 20.76
C LYS A 98 -3.00 6.79 22.17
N LEU A 99 -2.82 5.48 22.35
CA LEU A 99 -2.43 4.93 23.65
C LEU A 99 -1.03 5.43 24.06
N GLN A 100 -0.08 5.44 23.13
CA GLN A 100 1.27 5.95 23.38
C GLN A 100 1.30 7.46 23.66
N GLU A 101 0.44 8.26 23.00
CA GLU A 101 0.30 9.69 23.29
C GLU A 101 -0.27 9.93 24.70
N ASN A 102 -1.28 9.15 25.11
CA ASN A 102 -1.86 9.23 26.45
C ASN A 102 -0.87 8.82 27.55
N GLU A 103 -0.04 7.81 27.31
CA GLU A 103 1.04 7.41 28.23
C GLU A 103 2.11 8.52 28.37
N LYS A 104 2.47 9.19 27.27
CA LYS A 104 3.40 10.34 27.30
C LYS A 104 2.83 11.54 28.04
N LEU A 105 1.53 11.78 27.95
CA LEU A 105 0.84 12.86 28.68
C LEU A 105 0.77 12.57 30.19
N GLN A 106 0.63 11.30 30.59
CA GLN A 106 0.60 10.91 32.01
C GLN A 106 1.99 10.85 32.67
N GLY A 107 3.07 10.73 31.89
CA GLY A 107 4.46 10.74 32.39
C GLY A 107 5.09 12.13 32.54
N GLY A 108 4.35 13.21 32.25
CA GLY A 108 4.86 14.59 32.25
C GLY A 108 4.80 15.34 33.60
N GLU A 109 4.11 14.80 34.61
CA GLU A 109 3.96 15.44 35.93
C GLU A 109 4.86 14.82 37.01
N LEU A 110 6.11 14.48 36.68
CA LEU A 110 7.12 14.21 37.71
C LEU A 110 8.48 14.72 37.23
N ASN A 111 8.68 16.04 37.26
CA ASN A 111 9.97 16.66 37.55
C ASN A 111 9.79 18.18 37.77
N GLY A 112 9.90 18.58 39.05
CA GLY A 112 10.60 19.80 39.52
C GLY A 112 10.00 21.16 39.20
#